data_AF-A0A5T0PZR2-F1
#
_entry.id   AF-A0A5T0PZR2-F1
#
_cell.length_a   1.000
_cell.length_b   1.000
_cell.length_c   1.000
_cell.angle_alpha   90.00
_cell.angle_beta   90.00
_cell.angle_gamma   90.00
#
_symmetry.space_group_name_H-M   'P 1'
#
loop_
_entity.id
_entity.type
_entity.pdbx_description
1 polymer ?
#
loop_
_entity_poly.entity_id
_entity_poly.type
_entity_poly.pdbx_seq_one_letter_code
_entity_poly.pdbx_strand_id
1 'polypeptide(L)'
;MGEDFNKAAGLPEDFKMHKSTLDEIERFNQHNMADETSENYYNSFDMASIVKSYYNSFNQVISAFQNDKTSFSEADINSMPKGYISVGYKGLDFSDQSNPYNALGLVNHSNTKVTNVFKTDDEFHEAQAIQMGMMGIDFYPQKLNISTQSLSQGALMEGGFNPDMSVYPQNEDGSYSKEAFFMSFLKSEGGYMVAGKNTTIAPQAMNYNLNVAKQSIPKYSNVDFDDIMTGKVDFASLLKGYAQDGWLDADIYAMDKGVKWQNTSIGYSGAWFDNQFNQAKANGWKASSQSIDSYVNSIMDRLNNLLGQTRV
;
A
#
# COMPACT_ATOMS: atom_id res chain seq x y z
N MET A 1 6.68 -7.35 -25.12
CA MET A 1 8.02 -6.73 -25.01
C MET A 1 9.08 -7.80 -25.22
N GLY A 2 10.34 -7.42 -25.44
CA GLY A 2 11.45 -8.36 -25.70
C GLY A 2 12.27 -8.72 -24.45
N GLU A 3 13.24 -9.60 -24.64
CA GLU A 3 14.13 -10.16 -23.61
C GLU A 3 14.84 -9.08 -22.76
N ASP A 4 15.34 -8.02 -23.38
CA ASP A 4 16.03 -6.91 -22.70
C ASP A 4 15.14 -6.22 -21.67
N PHE A 5 13.85 -6.03 -21.99
CA PHE A 5 12.90 -5.45 -21.05
C PHE A 5 12.65 -6.39 -19.87
N ASN A 6 12.44 -7.69 -20.16
CA ASN A 6 12.21 -8.70 -19.12
C ASN A 6 13.39 -8.74 -18.14
N LYS A 7 14.62 -8.74 -18.66
CA LYS A 7 15.84 -8.69 -17.86
C LYS A 7 15.92 -7.42 -16.99
N ALA A 8 15.62 -6.25 -17.55
CA ALA A 8 15.62 -5.00 -16.81
C ALA A 8 14.55 -4.98 -15.70
N ALA A 9 13.37 -5.54 -15.99
CA ALA A 9 12.24 -5.65 -15.08
C ALA A 9 12.34 -6.83 -14.10
N GLY A 10 13.36 -7.70 -14.20
CA GLY A 10 13.48 -8.89 -13.36
C GLY A 10 12.40 -9.95 -13.62
N LEU A 11 11.83 -9.98 -14.82
CA LEU A 11 10.87 -10.97 -15.27
C LEU A 11 11.59 -12.21 -15.83
N PRO A 12 10.92 -13.39 -15.86
CA PRO A 12 11.37 -14.54 -16.63
C PRO A 12 11.62 -14.18 -18.09
N GLU A 13 12.57 -14.85 -18.73
CA GLU A 13 12.98 -14.59 -20.11
C GLU A 13 11.81 -14.68 -21.09
N ASP A 14 10.97 -15.69 -20.90
CA ASP A 14 9.78 -16.00 -21.71
C ASP A 14 8.51 -15.27 -21.27
N PHE A 15 8.58 -14.42 -20.23
CA PHE A 15 7.42 -13.71 -19.71
C PHE A 15 6.83 -12.76 -20.75
N LYS A 16 5.53 -12.89 -21.01
CA LYS A 16 4.86 -12.10 -22.05
C LYS A 16 4.11 -10.92 -21.45
N MET A 17 4.66 -9.72 -21.61
CA MET A 17 3.92 -8.48 -21.33
C MET A 17 3.52 -7.77 -22.62
N HIS A 18 2.22 -7.48 -22.73
CA HIS A 18 1.66 -6.76 -23.86
C HIS A 18 1.89 -5.25 -23.73
N LYS A 19 2.06 -4.56 -24.87
CA LYS A 19 2.34 -3.11 -24.90
C LYS A 19 1.19 -2.29 -24.29
N SER A 20 -0.05 -2.70 -24.52
CA SER A 20 -1.24 -2.00 -23.99
C SER A 20 -1.23 -1.87 -22.47
N THR A 21 -0.64 -2.84 -21.75
CA THR A 21 -0.45 -2.73 -20.29
C THR A 21 0.42 -1.54 -19.93
N LEU A 22 1.53 -1.34 -20.64
CA LEU A 22 2.47 -0.25 -20.38
C LEU A 22 1.88 1.10 -20.78
N ASP A 23 1.17 1.14 -21.91
CA ASP A 23 0.45 2.32 -22.36
C ASP A 23 -0.62 2.75 -21.33
N GLU A 24 -1.29 1.79 -20.70
CA GLU A 24 -2.26 2.05 -19.64
C GLU A 24 -1.60 2.55 -18.34
N ILE A 25 -0.42 2.05 -17.97
CA ILE A 25 0.34 2.57 -16.81
C ILE A 25 0.68 4.04 -17.06
N GLU A 26 1.18 4.37 -18.25
CA GLU A 26 1.48 5.75 -18.65
C GLU A 26 0.23 6.62 -18.60
N ARG A 27 -0.85 6.20 -19.28
CA ARG A 27 -2.11 6.93 -19.34
C ARG A 27 -2.69 7.18 -17.96
N PHE A 28 -2.79 6.14 -17.13
CA PHE A 28 -3.37 6.23 -15.78
C PHE A 28 -2.60 7.21 -14.92
N ASN A 29 -1.27 7.08 -14.84
CA ASN A 29 -0.45 7.92 -13.97
C ASN A 29 -0.35 9.36 -14.47
N GLN A 30 -0.32 9.56 -15.80
CA GLN A 30 -0.35 10.90 -16.36
C GLN A 30 -1.71 11.58 -16.12
N HIS A 31 -2.82 10.85 -16.21
CA HIS A 31 -4.16 11.39 -15.94
C HIS A 31 -4.39 11.66 -14.45
N ASN A 32 -3.97 10.75 -13.57
CA ASN A 32 -4.12 10.87 -12.12
C ASN A 32 -3.45 12.14 -11.55
N MET A 33 -2.42 12.66 -12.23
CA MET A 33 -1.71 13.88 -11.85
C MET A 33 -2.09 15.12 -12.69
N ALA A 34 -3.00 14.97 -13.65
CA ALA A 34 -3.35 16.05 -14.58
C ALA A 34 -4.04 17.22 -13.88
N ASP A 35 -4.91 16.94 -12.90
CA ASP A 35 -5.62 17.96 -12.12
C ASP A 35 -4.67 18.78 -11.23
N GLU A 36 -3.52 18.22 -10.84
CA GLU A 36 -2.53 18.91 -9.99
C GLU A 36 -1.64 19.89 -10.77
N THR A 37 -1.44 19.65 -12.08
CA THR A 37 -0.42 20.37 -12.87
C THR A 37 -0.95 21.07 -14.11
N SER A 38 -2.21 20.85 -14.51
CA SER A 38 -2.86 21.40 -15.73
C SER A 38 -2.15 21.08 -17.06
N GLU A 39 -1.09 20.26 -17.03
CA GLU A 39 -0.22 19.85 -18.14
C GLU A 39 0.31 18.42 -17.91
N ASN A 40 1.27 17.96 -18.73
CA ASN A 40 1.96 16.70 -18.50
C ASN A 40 2.80 16.76 -17.21
N TYR A 41 2.70 15.72 -16.39
CA TYR A 41 3.37 15.61 -15.08
C TYR A 41 4.68 14.86 -15.24
N TYR A 42 4.65 13.72 -15.94
CA TYR A 42 5.81 12.90 -16.24
C TYR A 42 6.34 13.19 -17.64
N ASN A 43 7.64 13.38 -17.75
CA ASN A 43 8.34 13.49 -19.04
C ASN A 43 8.86 12.13 -19.52
N SER A 44 9.14 11.22 -18.59
CA SER A 44 9.59 9.86 -18.90
C SER A 44 9.21 8.88 -17.79
N PHE A 45 9.00 7.63 -18.18
CA PHE A 45 8.61 6.52 -17.32
C PHE A 45 9.70 5.45 -17.32
N ASP A 46 10.22 5.09 -16.15
CA ASP A 46 11.07 3.89 -16.00
C ASP A 46 10.19 2.63 -15.89
N MET A 47 9.60 2.22 -17.03
CA MET A 47 8.64 1.11 -17.09
C MET A 47 9.21 -0.21 -16.53
N ALA A 48 10.51 -0.45 -16.73
CA ALA A 48 11.15 -1.65 -16.19
C ALA A 48 11.18 -1.61 -14.66
N SER A 49 11.50 -0.47 -14.05
CA SER A 49 11.49 -0.32 -12.58
C SER A 49 10.08 -0.46 -12.00
N ILE A 50 9.07 0.11 -12.65
CA ILE A 50 7.67 -0.02 -12.24
C ILE A 50 7.24 -1.48 -12.24
N VAL A 51 7.42 -2.16 -13.37
CA VAL A 51 7.04 -3.56 -13.49
C VAL A 51 7.83 -4.43 -12.51
N LYS A 52 9.12 -4.15 -12.31
CA LYS A 52 9.98 -4.87 -11.36
C LYS A 52 9.46 -4.80 -9.93
N SER A 53 9.08 -3.61 -9.47
CA SER A 53 8.58 -3.42 -8.11
C SER A 53 7.32 -4.24 -7.87
N TYR A 54 6.34 -4.18 -8.78
CA TYR A 54 5.13 -4.97 -8.66
C TYR A 54 5.38 -6.48 -8.80
N TYR A 55 6.24 -6.88 -9.74
CA TYR A 55 6.56 -8.29 -9.95
C TYR A 55 7.29 -8.91 -8.76
N ASN A 56 8.14 -8.13 -8.08
CA ASN A 56 8.81 -8.57 -6.85
C ASN A 56 7.80 -8.84 -5.71
N SER A 57 6.83 -7.95 -5.51
CA SER A 57 5.76 -8.18 -4.52
C SER A 57 4.88 -9.37 -4.91
N PHE A 58 4.47 -9.44 -6.18
CA PHE A 58 3.70 -10.55 -6.72
C PHE A 58 4.40 -11.89 -6.48
N ASN A 59 5.67 -12.02 -6.85
CA ASN A 59 6.42 -13.25 -6.63
C ASN A 59 6.50 -13.64 -5.16
N GLN A 60 6.71 -12.69 -4.24
CA GLN A 60 6.74 -12.98 -2.80
C GLN A 60 5.39 -13.50 -2.31
N VAL A 61 4.27 -12.88 -2.73
CA VAL A 61 2.91 -13.34 -2.39
C VAL A 61 2.65 -14.74 -2.97
N ILE A 62 2.99 -14.97 -4.23
CA ILE A 62 2.78 -16.27 -4.88
C ILE A 62 3.64 -17.36 -4.26
N SER A 63 4.93 -17.10 -4.00
CA SER A 63 5.81 -18.07 -3.34
C SER A 63 5.31 -18.45 -1.94
N ALA A 64 4.71 -17.51 -1.21
CA ALA A 64 4.10 -17.76 0.10
C ALA A 64 2.83 -18.62 0.03
N PHE A 65 2.12 -18.62 -1.11
CA PHE A 65 0.76 -19.17 -1.21
C PHE A 65 0.61 -20.36 -2.15
N GLN A 66 1.21 -20.31 -3.34
CA GLN A 66 1.12 -21.31 -4.40
C GLN A 66 2.46 -21.46 -5.12
N ASN A 67 3.42 -22.05 -4.41
CA ASN A 67 4.79 -22.15 -4.86
C ASN A 67 4.91 -22.81 -6.27
N ASP A 68 5.75 -22.22 -7.12
CA ASP A 68 6.19 -22.72 -8.43
C ASP A 68 5.10 -22.96 -9.51
N LYS A 69 3.84 -22.54 -9.29
CA LYS A 69 2.80 -22.63 -10.33
C LYS A 69 3.01 -21.59 -11.43
N THR A 70 2.90 -22.02 -12.68
CA THR A 70 2.91 -21.17 -13.88
C THR A 70 1.53 -21.04 -14.53
N SER A 71 0.55 -21.82 -14.06
CA SER A 71 -0.83 -21.79 -14.49
C SER A 71 -1.78 -21.94 -13.30
N PHE A 72 -2.92 -21.24 -13.35
CA PHE A 72 -3.83 -21.05 -12.23
C PHE A 72 -5.28 -21.36 -12.63
N SER A 73 -5.91 -22.30 -11.94
CA SER A 73 -7.33 -22.60 -12.11
C SER A 73 -8.21 -21.51 -11.45
N GLU A 74 -9.51 -21.53 -11.72
CA GLU A 74 -10.45 -20.66 -11.00
C GLU A 74 -10.43 -20.90 -9.49
N ALA A 75 -10.27 -22.16 -9.06
CA ALA A 75 -10.15 -22.50 -7.65
C ALA A 75 -8.89 -21.89 -7.03
N ASP A 76 -7.76 -21.94 -7.76
CA ASP A 76 -6.51 -21.32 -7.33
C ASP A 76 -6.69 -19.80 -7.15
N ILE A 77 -7.30 -19.13 -8.14
CA ILE A 77 -7.55 -17.69 -8.12
C ILE A 77 -8.48 -17.30 -6.97
N ASN A 78 -9.58 -18.03 -6.77
CA ASN A 78 -10.55 -17.72 -5.72
C ASN A 78 -10.01 -18.00 -4.32
N SER A 79 -9.00 -18.86 -4.20
CA SER A 79 -8.29 -19.11 -2.93
C SER A 79 -7.29 -18.01 -2.57
N MET A 80 -7.02 -17.05 -3.46
CA MET A 80 -5.98 -16.06 -3.25
C MET A 80 -6.11 -15.28 -1.95
N PRO A 81 -4.96 -14.87 -1.36
CA PRO A 81 -4.93 -13.95 -0.25
C PRO A 81 -5.75 -12.68 -0.52
N LYS A 82 -6.35 -12.16 0.54
CA LYS A 82 -7.13 -10.92 0.55
C LYS A 82 -6.27 -9.69 0.80
N GLY A 83 -4.99 -9.87 1.12
CA GLY A 83 -4.03 -8.80 1.30
C GLY A 83 -2.71 -9.27 1.88
N TYR A 84 -1.81 -8.34 2.13
CA TYR A 84 -0.52 -8.61 2.76
C TYR A 84 0.03 -7.38 3.48
N ILE A 85 1.06 -7.54 4.30
CA ILE A 85 1.84 -6.41 4.85
C ILE A 85 3.06 -6.18 3.97
N SER A 86 3.21 -4.95 3.52
CA SER A 86 4.40 -4.42 2.84
C SER A 86 5.24 -3.62 3.82
N VAL A 87 6.55 -3.91 3.85
CA VAL A 87 7.55 -3.18 4.66
C VAL A 87 8.77 -2.84 3.82
N GLY A 88 9.63 -1.97 4.34
CA GLY A 88 10.95 -1.68 3.78
C GLY A 88 10.94 -0.77 2.53
N TYR A 89 9.76 -0.32 2.07
CA TYR A 89 9.72 0.77 1.11
C TYR A 89 9.93 2.10 1.84
N LYS A 90 10.70 2.99 1.24
CA LYS A 90 10.92 4.33 1.81
C LYS A 90 9.83 5.26 1.32
N GLY A 91 8.95 5.64 2.23
CA GLY A 91 7.95 6.68 2.00
C GLY A 91 8.58 8.02 1.62
N LEU A 92 7.73 8.98 1.23
CA LEU A 92 8.17 10.32 0.89
C LEU A 92 8.56 11.08 2.15
N ASP A 93 9.85 11.37 2.26
CA ASP A 93 10.36 12.34 3.23
C ASP A 93 10.96 13.52 2.48
N PHE A 94 10.15 14.53 2.21
CA PHE A 94 10.64 15.69 1.47
C PHE A 94 11.72 16.50 2.20
N SER A 95 12.00 16.22 3.48
CA SER A 95 13.13 16.80 4.21
C SER A 95 14.44 16.05 3.93
N ASP A 96 14.38 14.77 3.57
CA ASP A 96 15.52 13.96 3.17
C ASP A 96 15.94 14.28 1.73
N GLN A 97 16.90 15.20 1.60
CA GLN A 97 17.50 15.56 0.31
C GLN A 97 18.46 14.50 -0.24
N SER A 98 18.80 13.47 0.54
CA SER A 98 19.70 12.39 0.08
C SER A 98 18.97 11.38 -0.82
N ASN A 99 17.65 11.28 -0.70
CA ASN A 99 16.82 10.45 -1.57
C ASN A 99 16.27 11.29 -2.76
N PRO A 100 16.77 11.08 -3.99
CA PRO A 100 16.39 11.88 -5.15
C PRO A 100 14.91 11.71 -5.54
N TYR A 101 14.26 10.63 -5.12
CA TYR A 101 12.86 10.34 -5.46
C TYR A 101 11.87 11.18 -4.66
N ASN A 102 12.28 11.71 -3.50
CA ASN A 102 11.44 12.59 -2.70
C ASN A 102 11.06 13.85 -3.50
N ALA A 103 11.99 14.43 -4.25
CA ALA A 103 11.70 15.59 -5.08
C ALA A 103 10.75 15.25 -6.25
N LEU A 104 10.77 13.99 -6.71
CA LEU A 104 9.85 13.50 -7.73
C LEU A 104 8.46 13.16 -7.17
N GLY A 105 8.27 13.16 -5.85
CA GLY A 105 7.03 12.69 -5.23
C GLY A 105 6.81 11.18 -5.42
N LEU A 106 7.88 10.41 -5.63
CA LEU A 106 7.81 8.97 -5.88
C LEU A 106 8.35 8.13 -4.71
N VAL A 107 7.59 7.10 -4.37
CA VAL A 107 7.96 6.13 -3.34
C VAL A 107 9.00 5.16 -3.88
N ASN A 108 10.02 4.84 -3.07
CA ASN A 108 11.04 3.87 -3.45
C ASN A 108 10.71 2.46 -2.94
N HIS A 109 10.33 1.59 -3.88
CA HIS A 109 9.96 0.19 -3.63
C HIS A 109 11.13 -0.80 -3.79
N SER A 110 12.38 -0.34 -3.94
CA SER A 110 13.51 -1.24 -4.24
C SER A 110 13.76 -2.30 -3.15
N ASN A 111 13.37 -2.00 -1.91
CA ASN A 111 13.57 -2.86 -0.74
C ASN A 111 12.26 -3.40 -0.18
N THR A 112 11.16 -3.29 -0.93
CA THR A 112 9.85 -3.77 -0.48
C THR A 112 9.87 -5.28 -0.21
N LYS A 113 9.43 -5.65 0.99
CA LYS A 113 9.24 -7.05 1.40
C LYS A 113 7.79 -7.32 1.76
N VAL A 114 7.34 -8.53 1.47
CA VAL A 114 6.08 -9.09 1.96
C VAL A 114 6.39 -9.89 3.22
N THR A 115 5.75 -9.58 4.34
CA THR A 115 6.01 -10.27 5.62
C THR A 115 4.84 -11.14 6.09
N ASN A 116 3.62 -10.72 5.78
CA ASN A 116 2.41 -11.35 6.27
C ASN A 116 1.36 -11.36 5.18
N VAL A 117 0.64 -12.47 5.03
CA VAL A 117 -0.35 -12.67 3.98
C VAL A 117 -1.69 -13.02 4.61
N PHE A 118 -2.74 -12.28 4.25
CA PHE A 118 -4.07 -12.40 4.83
C PHE A 118 -4.94 -13.30 3.96
N LYS A 119 -5.58 -14.31 4.56
CA LYS A 119 -6.50 -15.24 3.90
C LYS A 119 -7.93 -14.71 3.86
N THR A 120 -8.28 -13.81 4.78
CA THR A 120 -9.64 -13.28 4.92
C THR A 120 -9.66 -11.76 4.89
N ASP A 121 -10.83 -11.19 4.55
CA ASP A 121 -11.05 -9.75 4.64
C ASP A 121 -10.94 -9.23 6.08
N ASP A 122 -11.34 -10.02 7.07
CA ASP A 122 -11.26 -9.65 8.49
C ASP A 122 -9.82 -9.48 8.96
N GLU A 123 -8.90 -10.37 8.56
CA GLU A 123 -7.47 -10.24 8.85
C GLU A 123 -6.87 -8.97 8.22
N PHE A 124 -7.24 -8.66 6.97
CA PHE A 124 -6.81 -7.43 6.31
C PHE A 124 -7.37 -6.18 7.01
N HIS A 125 -8.66 -6.17 7.34
CA HIS A 125 -9.30 -5.05 8.05
C HIS A 125 -8.70 -4.85 9.44
N GLU A 126 -8.31 -5.93 10.12
CA GLU A 126 -7.62 -5.86 11.40
C GLU A 126 -6.23 -5.23 11.24
N ALA A 127 -5.48 -5.61 10.21
CA ALA A 127 -4.20 -4.98 9.89
C ALA A 127 -4.35 -3.47 9.60
N GLN A 128 -5.38 -3.08 8.83
CA GLN A 128 -5.67 -1.67 8.55
C GLN A 128 -6.01 -0.89 9.81
N ALA A 129 -6.80 -1.49 10.71
CA ALA A 129 -7.13 -0.91 12.00
C ALA A 129 -5.90 -0.67 12.88
N ILE A 130 -4.98 -1.64 12.89
CA ILE A 130 -3.73 -1.56 13.65
C ILE A 130 -2.83 -0.47 13.05
N GLN A 131 -2.71 -0.42 11.72
CA GLN A 131 -1.92 0.61 11.01
C GLN A 131 -2.32 2.03 11.43
N MET A 132 -3.63 2.30 11.55
CA MET A 132 -4.11 3.62 11.99
C MET A 132 -3.58 4.00 13.37
N GLY A 133 -3.50 3.02 14.29
CA GLY A 133 -2.89 3.20 15.61
C GLY A 133 -1.37 3.21 15.62
N MET A 134 -0.72 2.89 14.50
CA MET A 134 0.74 2.75 14.37
C MET A 134 1.37 3.90 13.58
N MET A 135 0.80 5.11 13.64
CA MET A 135 1.30 6.28 12.92
C MET A 135 2.84 6.42 13.02
N GLY A 136 3.51 6.51 11.87
CA GLY A 136 4.97 6.63 11.79
C GLY A 136 5.73 5.32 11.80
N ILE A 137 5.07 4.17 11.67
CA ILE A 137 5.74 2.89 11.56
C ILE A 137 5.58 2.39 10.12
N ASP A 138 6.65 1.83 9.56
CA ASP A 138 6.69 1.28 8.20
C ASP A 138 5.90 -0.04 8.10
N PHE A 139 4.59 0.05 8.31
CA PHE A 139 3.62 -1.05 8.34
C PHE A 139 2.46 -0.72 7.41
N TYR A 140 2.39 -1.39 6.25
CA TYR A 140 1.44 -1.04 5.21
C TYR A 140 0.66 -2.25 4.71
N PRO A 141 -0.56 -2.46 5.23
CA PRO A 141 -1.49 -3.44 4.68
C PRO A 141 -1.87 -3.06 3.24
N GLN A 142 -1.62 -3.97 2.31
CA GLN A 142 -1.99 -3.88 0.90
C GLN A 142 -3.19 -4.81 0.63
N LYS A 143 -4.22 -4.28 -0.02
CA LYS A 143 -5.43 -5.04 -0.33
C LYS A 143 -5.24 -5.80 -1.63
N LEU A 144 -5.55 -7.10 -1.62
CA LEU A 144 -5.61 -7.90 -2.83
C LEU A 144 -7.06 -8.21 -3.21
N ASN A 145 -7.47 -7.67 -4.35
CA ASN A 145 -8.77 -7.83 -4.99
C ASN A 145 -8.64 -8.72 -6.24
N ILE A 146 -8.06 -9.91 -6.04
CA ILE A 146 -7.83 -10.89 -7.09
C ILE A 146 -8.97 -11.93 -7.08
N SER A 147 -9.66 -12.03 -8.20
CA SER A 147 -10.74 -13.00 -8.45
C SER A 147 -10.92 -13.25 -9.95
N THR A 148 -11.63 -14.31 -10.32
CA THR A 148 -11.99 -14.56 -11.74
C THR A 148 -12.82 -13.41 -12.32
N GLN A 149 -13.63 -12.76 -11.48
CA GLN A 149 -14.39 -11.57 -11.84
C GLN A 149 -13.48 -10.36 -12.08
N SER A 150 -12.47 -10.13 -11.23
CA SER A 150 -11.52 -9.03 -11.40
C SER A 150 -10.72 -9.10 -12.71
N LEU A 151 -10.52 -10.31 -13.24
CA LEU A 151 -9.83 -10.57 -14.51
C LEU A 151 -10.67 -10.20 -15.74
N SER A 152 -11.99 -10.13 -15.61
CA SER A 152 -12.93 -9.86 -16.72
C SER A 152 -13.62 -8.50 -16.62
N GLN A 153 -13.64 -7.90 -15.42
CA GLN A 153 -14.22 -6.58 -15.20
C GLN A 153 -13.30 -5.44 -15.68
N GLY A 154 -13.89 -4.28 -15.92
CA GLY A 154 -13.15 -3.03 -16.12
C GLY A 154 -12.45 -2.55 -14.83
N ALA A 155 -12.10 -1.27 -14.76
CA ALA A 155 -11.44 -0.69 -13.59
C ALA A 155 -12.16 -1.06 -12.28
N LEU A 156 -11.41 -1.31 -11.21
CA LEU A 156 -12.00 -1.60 -9.88
C LEU A 156 -12.76 -0.40 -9.30
N MET A 157 -12.43 0.80 -9.77
CA MET A 157 -13.03 2.07 -9.39
C MET A 157 -13.14 2.97 -10.62
N GLU A 158 -14.10 3.88 -10.65
CA GLU A 158 -14.23 4.87 -11.73
C GLU A 158 -12.93 5.68 -11.87
N GLY A 159 -12.43 5.82 -13.11
CA GLY A 159 -11.15 6.48 -13.39
C GLY A 159 -9.90 5.68 -13.01
N GLY A 160 -10.05 4.51 -12.39
CA GLY A 160 -8.93 3.66 -11.96
C GLY A 160 -8.15 3.01 -13.10
N PHE A 161 -6.96 2.50 -12.77
CA PHE A 161 -6.11 1.73 -13.67
C PHE A 161 -6.84 0.49 -14.19
N ASN A 162 -6.85 0.31 -15.52
CA ASN A 162 -7.62 -0.74 -16.17
C ASN A 162 -6.86 -1.34 -17.36
N PRO A 163 -5.91 -2.26 -17.12
CA PRO A 163 -5.18 -2.92 -18.19
C PRO A 163 -6.13 -3.77 -19.04
N ASP A 164 -5.89 -3.82 -20.34
CA ASP A 164 -6.64 -4.69 -21.24
C ASP A 164 -6.29 -6.16 -20.95
N MET A 165 -7.22 -6.86 -20.32
CA MET A 165 -7.06 -8.27 -19.96
C MET A 165 -7.30 -9.22 -21.13
N SER A 166 -7.91 -8.76 -22.23
CA SER A 166 -8.27 -9.63 -23.37
C SER A 166 -7.06 -10.17 -24.12
N VAL A 167 -5.91 -9.49 -24.01
CA VAL A 167 -4.63 -9.91 -24.60
C VAL A 167 -3.94 -11.04 -23.81
N TYR A 168 -4.52 -11.44 -22.67
CA TYR A 168 -4.06 -12.55 -21.83
C TYR A 168 -5.16 -13.63 -21.76
N PRO A 169 -5.40 -14.38 -22.85
CA PRO A 169 -6.48 -15.36 -22.90
C PRO A 169 -6.20 -16.54 -21.96
N GLN A 170 -7.28 -17.25 -21.60
CA GLN A 170 -7.17 -18.53 -20.92
C GLN A 170 -6.44 -19.56 -21.79
N ASN A 171 -5.77 -20.49 -21.13
CA ASN A 171 -5.24 -21.70 -21.73
C ASN A 171 -6.38 -22.61 -22.22
N GLU A 172 -6.06 -23.62 -23.04
CA GLU A 172 -7.05 -24.55 -23.60
C GLU A 172 -7.86 -25.31 -22.52
N ASP A 173 -7.27 -25.53 -21.35
CA ASP A 173 -7.90 -26.18 -20.19
C ASP A 173 -8.72 -25.22 -19.30
N GLY A 174 -8.85 -23.95 -19.70
CA GLY A 174 -9.56 -22.90 -18.97
C GLY A 174 -8.76 -22.25 -17.83
N SER A 175 -7.51 -22.66 -17.60
CA SER A 175 -6.63 -22.02 -16.63
C SER A 175 -6.06 -20.69 -17.13
N TYR A 176 -5.56 -19.86 -16.22
CA TYR A 176 -4.93 -18.58 -16.51
C TYR A 176 -3.41 -18.69 -16.37
N SER A 177 -2.66 -18.05 -17.27
CA SER A 177 -1.20 -18.02 -17.18
C SER A 177 -0.70 -17.12 -16.03
N LYS A 178 0.58 -17.26 -15.67
CA LYS A 178 1.25 -16.38 -14.70
C LYS A 178 1.21 -14.90 -15.11
N GLU A 179 1.25 -14.60 -16.41
CA GLU A 179 1.11 -13.24 -16.93
C GLU A 179 -0.28 -12.67 -16.67
N ALA A 180 -1.34 -13.40 -17.03
CA ALA A 180 -2.71 -12.99 -16.75
C ALA A 180 -2.92 -12.73 -15.25
N PHE A 181 -2.30 -13.57 -14.43
CA PHE A 181 -2.40 -13.45 -12.99
C PHE A 181 -1.63 -12.26 -12.42
N PHE A 182 -0.42 -12.02 -12.92
CA PHE A 182 0.35 -10.82 -12.58
C PHE A 182 -0.40 -9.54 -12.98
N MET A 183 -1.10 -9.53 -14.12
CA MET A 183 -1.93 -8.39 -14.51
C MET A 183 -3.08 -8.15 -13.54
N SER A 184 -3.70 -9.21 -13.02
CA SER A 184 -4.71 -9.10 -11.95
C SER A 184 -4.15 -8.49 -10.68
N PHE A 185 -2.96 -8.95 -10.26
CA PHE A 185 -2.25 -8.39 -9.13
C PHE A 185 -1.94 -6.91 -9.35
N LEU A 186 -1.35 -6.55 -10.49
CA LEU A 186 -1.04 -5.16 -10.83
C LEU A 186 -2.29 -4.27 -10.84
N LYS A 187 -3.40 -4.79 -11.36
CA LYS A 187 -4.70 -4.11 -11.34
C LYS A 187 -5.21 -3.90 -9.92
N SER A 188 -5.06 -4.89 -9.04
CA SER A 188 -5.41 -4.77 -7.63
C SER A 188 -4.58 -3.70 -6.90
N GLU A 189 -3.29 -3.62 -7.21
CA GLU A 189 -2.36 -2.65 -6.60
C GLU A 189 -2.45 -1.25 -7.25
N GLY A 190 -3.27 -1.10 -8.30
CA GLY A 190 -3.56 0.19 -8.94
C GLY A 190 -2.55 0.68 -9.97
N GLY A 191 -1.44 -0.04 -10.21
CA GLY A 191 -0.48 0.32 -11.26
C GLY A 191 0.16 1.70 -11.12
N TYR A 192 0.30 2.20 -9.89
CA TYR A 192 0.88 3.50 -9.58
C TYR A 192 2.36 3.62 -9.97
N MET A 193 2.79 4.85 -10.20
CA MET A 193 4.20 5.18 -10.39
C MET A 193 5.03 4.85 -9.16
N VAL A 194 6.20 4.27 -9.41
CA VAL A 194 7.24 4.05 -8.40
C VAL A 194 8.55 4.71 -8.86
N ALA A 195 9.44 4.94 -7.90
CA ALA A 195 10.76 5.46 -8.16
C ALA A 195 11.54 4.61 -9.16
N GLY A 196 12.10 5.26 -10.18
CA GLY A 196 12.98 4.65 -11.17
C GLY A 196 14.04 5.64 -11.62
N LYS A 197 15.22 5.14 -12.00
CA LYS A 197 16.37 6.01 -12.33
C LYS A 197 16.14 6.83 -13.59
N ASN A 198 15.31 6.32 -14.50
CA ASN A 198 14.99 6.97 -15.77
C ASN A 198 13.66 7.74 -15.73
N THR A 199 13.01 7.83 -14.56
CA THR A 199 11.79 8.60 -14.40
C THR A 199 12.12 10.08 -14.24
N THR A 200 11.47 10.92 -15.03
CA THR A 200 11.60 12.38 -14.92
C THR A 200 10.23 13.03 -14.95
N ILE A 201 10.09 14.14 -14.23
CA ILE A 201 8.86 14.93 -14.19
C ILE A 201 9.08 16.30 -14.81
N ALA A 202 7.99 16.97 -15.16
CA ALA A 202 8.03 18.31 -15.69
C ALA A 202 8.50 19.32 -14.61
N PRO A 203 9.24 20.39 -14.97
CA PRO A 203 9.73 21.38 -14.01
C PRO A 203 8.63 21.99 -13.13
N GLN A 204 7.42 22.20 -13.68
CA GLN A 204 6.25 22.66 -12.96
C GLN A 204 5.75 21.65 -11.92
N ALA A 205 5.75 20.35 -12.25
CA ALA A 205 5.40 19.27 -11.32
C ALA A 205 6.43 19.18 -10.18
N MET A 206 7.72 19.33 -10.50
CA MET A 206 8.79 19.40 -9.51
C MET A 206 8.59 20.56 -8.52
N ASN A 207 8.27 21.75 -9.04
CA ASN A 207 7.98 22.90 -8.19
C ASN A 207 6.73 22.69 -7.32
N TYR A 208 5.68 22.07 -7.87
CA TYR A 208 4.50 21.68 -7.11
C TYR A 208 4.88 20.74 -5.96
N ASN A 209 5.58 19.63 -6.23
CA ASN A 209 6.04 18.68 -5.21
C ASN A 209 6.89 19.35 -4.14
N LEU A 210 7.83 20.21 -4.52
CA LEU A 210 8.68 20.95 -3.58
C LEU A 210 7.89 21.98 -2.75
N ASN A 211 6.76 22.48 -3.25
CA ASN A 211 5.88 23.36 -2.48
C ASN A 211 4.99 22.57 -1.52
N VAL A 212 4.42 21.45 -1.96
CA VAL A 212 3.70 20.50 -1.10
C VAL A 212 4.61 20.03 0.02
N ALA A 213 5.84 19.65 -0.30
CA ALA A 213 6.91 19.32 0.65
C ALA A 213 7.11 20.37 1.74
N LYS A 214 7.25 21.64 1.36
CA LYS A 214 7.48 22.75 2.31
C LYS A 214 6.29 23.01 3.22
N GLN A 215 5.09 22.71 2.75
CA GLN A 215 3.85 22.83 3.51
C GLN A 215 3.56 21.57 4.35
N SER A 216 4.20 20.46 3.99
CA SER A 216 4.13 19.22 4.75
C SER A 216 4.87 19.42 6.06
N ILE A 217 4.14 19.32 7.17
CA ILE A 217 4.76 19.11 8.49
C ILE A 217 5.61 17.83 8.37
N PRO A 218 6.85 17.77 8.87
CA PRO A 218 7.63 16.52 8.90
C PRO A 218 6.79 15.52 9.68
N LYS A 219 6.06 14.68 8.95
CA LYS A 219 5.05 13.83 9.55
C LYS A 219 5.69 12.47 9.69
N TYR A 220 6.04 12.25 10.96
CA TYR A 220 6.47 10.99 11.55
C TYR A 220 7.91 10.58 11.25
N SER A 221 8.61 10.25 12.32
CA SER A 221 9.82 9.43 12.23
C SER A 221 9.38 8.08 11.66
N ASN A 222 9.80 7.70 10.46
CA ASN A 222 9.54 6.37 9.92
C ASN A 222 10.37 5.36 10.71
N VAL A 223 9.74 4.77 11.72
CA VAL A 223 10.32 3.67 12.47
C VAL A 223 10.18 2.42 11.61
N ASP A 224 11.31 1.81 11.28
CA ASP A 224 11.32 0.56 10.54
C ASP A 224 10.58 -0.50 11.37
N PHE A 225 9.61 -1.18 10.75
CA PHE A 225 8.89 -2.25 11.40
C PHE A 225 9.82 -3.41 11.81
N ASP A 226 10.90 -3.66 11.05
CA ASP A 226 11.91 -4.66 11.42
C ASP A 226 12.61 -4.29 12.74
N ASP A 227 12.79 -2.99 13.04
CA ASP A 227 13.42 -2.55 14.30
C ASP A 227 12.48 -2.78 15.51
N ILE A 228 11.18 -2.72 15.31
CA ILE A 228 10.18 -3.14 16.32
C ILE A 228 10.22 -4.65 16.50
N MET A 229 10.17 -5.40 15.40
CA MET A 229 10.14 -6.87 15.43
C MET A 229 11.40 -7.49 16.02
N THR A 230 12.54 -6.81 15.90
CA THR A 230 13.82 -7.25 16.48
C THR A 230 14.07 -6.70 17.89
N GLY A 231 13.13 -5.92 18.44
CA GLY A 231 13.23 -5.34 19.77
C GLY A 231 14.28 -4.23 19.91
N LYS A 232 14.80 -3.70 18.80
CA LYS A 232 15.66 -2.50 18.81
C LYS A 232 14.88 -1.25 19.21
N VAL A 233 13.60 -1.22 18.87
CA VAL A 233 12.65 -0.18 19.29
C VAL A 233 11.61 -0.82 20.21
N ASP A 234 11.48 -0.27 21.42
CA ASP A 234 10.38 -0.60 22.32
C ASP A 234 9.10 0.07 21.82
N PHE A 235 8.33 -0.68 21.04
CA PHE A 235 7.10 -0.19 20.42
C PHE A 235 6.03 0.22 21.43
N ALA A 236 5.91 -0.47 22.57
CA ALA A 236 4.94 -0.10 23.60
C ALA A 236 5.27 1.27 24.21
N SER A 237 6.55 1.50 24.51
CA SER A 237 7.01 2.81 25.00
C SER A 237 6.86 3.91 23.95
N LEU A 238 7.15 3.63 22.67
CA LEU A 238 6.96 4.58 21.56
C LEU A 238 5.49 5.00 21.45
N LEU A 239 4.59 4.02 21.39
CA LEU A 239 3.15 4.25 21.26
C LEU A 239 2.59 5.01 22.47
N LYS A 240 3.07 4.69 23.67
CA LYS A 240 2.73 5.41 24.89
C LYS A 240 3.16 6.87 24.83
N GLY A 241 4.35 7.17 24.28
CA GLY A 241 4.80 8.53 24.04
C GLY A 241 3.86 9.30 23.12
N TYR A 242 3.51 8.73 21.97
CA TYR A 242 2.55 9.33 21.04
C TYR A 242 1.17 9.58 21.67
N ALA A 243 0.70 8.63 22.48
CA ALA A 243 -0.55 8.79 23.22
C ALA A 243 -0.49 9.92 24.26
N GLN A 244 0.62 10.05 25.01
CA GLN A 244 0.81 11.10 26.01
C GLN A 244 0.86 12.50 25.40
N ASP A 245 1.42 12.61 24.20
CA ASP A 245 1.46 13.84 23.41
C ASP A 245 0.12 14.16 22.73
N GLY A 246 -0.88 13.27 22.87
CA GLY A 246 -2.24 13.44 22.35
C GLY A 246 -2.43 13.08 20.88
N TRP A 247 -1.42 12.48 20.24
CA TRP A 247 -1.51 12.08 18.82
C TRP A 247 -2.56 10.99 18.57
N LEU A 248 -2.79 10.15 19.57
CA LEU A 248 -3.71 9.00 19.50
C LEU A 248 -5.04 9.30 20.22
N ASP A 249 -5.31 10.57 20.55
CA ASP A 249 -6.48 10.97 21.33
C ASP A 249 -7.80 10.51 20.67
N ALA A 250 -7.90 10.61 19.34
CA ALA A 250 -9.07 10.15 18.60
C ALA A 250 -9.24 8.63 18.71
N ASP A 251 -8.18 7.87 18.53
CA ASP A 251 -8.21 6.40 18.59
C ASP A 251 -8.50 5.89 20.01
N ILE A 252 -7.92 6.53 21.03
CA ILE A 252 -8.17 6.24 22.43
C ILE A 252 -9.62 6.57 22.79
N TYR A 253 -10.14 7.72 22.34
CA TYR A 253 -11.53 8.09 22.56
C TYR A 253 -12.50 7.09 21.89
N ALA A 254 -12.20 6.66 20.66
CA ALA A 254 -12.98 5.65 19.96
C ALA A 254 -13.02 4.33 20.75
N MET A 255 -11.87 3.86 21.23
CA MET A 255 -11.76 2.66 22.06
C MET A 255 -12.57 2.79 23.36
N ASP A 256 -12.43 3.90 24.08
CA ASP A 256 -13.17 4.17 25.33
C ASP A 256 -14.69 4.18 25.12
N LYS A 257 -15.15 4.52 23.90
CA LYS A 257 -16.56 4.54 23.51
C LYS A 257 -17.04 3.26 22.82
N GLY A 258 -16.16 2.26 22.65
CA GLY A 258 -16.48 1.02 21.94
C GLY A 258 -16.82 1.23 20.46
N VAL A 259 -16.30 2.31 19.86
CA VAL A 259 -16.51 2.62 18.44
C VAL A 259 -15.53 1.80 17.61
N LYS A 260 -16.05 1.05 16.64
CA LYS A 260 -15.22 0.33 15.67
C LYS A 260 -14.48 1.34 14.79
N TRP A 261 -13.22 1.07 14.47
CA TRP A 261 -12.38 1.95 13.65
C TRP A 261 -12.97 2.25 12.25
N GLN A 262 -13.71 1.31 11.64
CA GLN A 262 -14.39 1.60 10.35
C GLN A 262 -15.35 2.77 10.48
N ASN A 263 -15.95 2.94 11.66
CA ASN A 263 -16.90 4.02 11.93
C ASN A 263 -16.21 5.35 12.27
N THR A 264 -14.90 5.34 12.58
CA THR A 264 -14.14 6.58 12.84
C THR A 264 -13.62 7.22 11.56
N SER A 265 -13.53 6.46 10.46
CA SER A 265 -12.74 6.87 9.29
C SER A 265 -13.48 6.79 7.95
N ILE A 266 -14.67 6.16 7.88
CA ILE A 266 -15.38 5.91 6.62
C ILE A 266 -16.74 6.61 6.59
N GLY A 267 -16.95 7.44 5.56
CA GLY A 267 -18.24 8.01 5.19
C GLY A 267 -18.89 8.90 6.27
N TYR A 268 -20.22 8.93 6.28
CA TYR A 268 -21.02 9.76 7.20
C TYR A 268 -20.77 9.45 8.69
N SER A 269 -20.42 8.20 9.01
CA SER A 269 -20.09 7.77 10.37
C SER A 269 -18.83 8.45 10.91
N GLY A 270 -17.80 8.62 10.06
CA GLY A 270 -16.56 9.32 10.42
C GLY A 270 -16.81 10.79 10.77
N ALA A 271 -17.58 11.51 9.94
CA ALA A 271 -17.93 12.92 10.21
C ALA A 271 -18.71 13.09 11.52
N TRP A 272 -19.58 12.13 11.86
CA TRP A 272 -20.29 12.14 13.14
C TRP A 272 -19.33 11.89 14.31
N PHE A 273 -18.44 10.90 14.19
CA PHE A 273 -17.41 10.63 15.18
C PHE A 273 -16.51 11.85 15.42
N ASP A 274 -16.04 12.50 14.35
CA ASP A 274 -15.20 13.70 14.43
C ASP A 274 -15.91 14.81 15.19
N ASN A 275 -17.21 15.03 14.92
CA ASN A 275 -17.99 16.03 15.66
C ASN A 275 -18.09 15.68 17.16
N GLN A 276 -18.37 14.43 17.49
CA GLN A 276 -18.44 13.96 18.89
C GLN A 276 -17.09 14.11 19.60
N PHE A 277 -16.01 13.69 18.95
CA PHE A 277 -14.66 13.79 19.49
C PHE A 277 -14.22 15.25 19.67
N ASN A 278 -14.45 16.10 18.67
CA ASN A 278 -14.14 17.54 18.76
C ASN A 278 -14.94 18.24 19.86
N GLN A 279 -16.22 17.89 20.05
CA GLN A 279 -17.02 18.38 21.18
C GLN A 279 -16.45 17.91 22.53
N ALA A 280 -16.06 16.65 22.64
CA ALA A 280 -15.43 16.13 23.85
C ALA A 280 -14.12 16.87 24.15
N LYS A 281 -13.27 17.09 23.14
CA LYS A 281 -12.02 17.88 23.26
C LYS A 281 -12.30 19.32 23.69
N ALA A 282 -13.30 19.99 23.11
CA ALA A 282 -13.70 21.33 23.51
C ALA A 282 -14.19 21.38 24.97
N ASN A 283 -14.81 20.31 25.45
CA ASN A 283 -15.23 20.13 26.84
C ASN A 283 -14.10 19.66 27.78
N GLY A 284 -12.84 19.69 27.33
CA GLY A 284 -11.68 19.39 28.15
C GLY A 284 -11.32 17.90 28.25
N TRP A 285 -11.89 17.05 27.40
CA TRP A 285 -11.49 15.65 27.34
C TRP A 285 -10.00 15.51 26.99
N LYS A 286 -9.34 14.62 27.71
CA LYS A 286 -7.97 14.16 27.48
C LYS A 286 -7.89 12.69 27.85
N ALA A 287 -7.07 11.94 27.12
CA ALA A 287 -6.81 10.55 27.45
C ALA A 287 -6.27 10.42 28.89
N SER A 288 -6.89 9.55 29.68
CA SER A 288 -6.37 9.22 31.02
C SER A 288 -5.17 8.28 30.89
N SER A 289 -4.26 8.25 31.88
CA SER A 289 -3.15 7.28 31.86
C SER A 289 -3.64 5.83 31.72
N GLN A 290 -4.79 5.51 32.34
CA GLN A 290 -5.40 4.19 32.22
C GLN A 290 -5.92 3.91 30.80
N SER A 291 -6.57 4.89 30.15
CA SER A 291 -7.02 4.77 28.76
C SER A 291 -5.82 4.58 27.82
N ILE A 292 -4.74 5.34 28.03
CA ILE A 292 -3.50 5.22 27.27
C ILE A 292 -2.91 3.82 27.42
N ASP A 293 -2.72 3.33 28.66
CA ASP A 293 -2.15 2.01 28.90
C ASP A 293 -3.03 0.90 28.32
N SER A 294 -4.36 1.04 28.43
CA SER A 294 -5.31 0.07 27.84
C SER A 294 -5.22 0.04 26.33
N TYR A 295 -5.13 1.21 25.69
CA TYR A 295 -4.99 1.34 24.25
C TYR A 295 -3.68 0.72 23.75
N VAL A 296 -2.55 1.07 24.39
CA VAL A 296 -1.23 0.54 24.03
C VAL A 296 -1.23 -0.99 24.12
N ASN A 297 -1.70 -1.55 25.24
CA ASN A 297 -1.78 -3.00 25.41
C ASN A 297 -2.68 -3.65 24.35
N SER A 298 -3.83 -3.02 24.04
CA SER A 298 -4.73 -3.54 23.01
C SER A 298 -4.06 -3.60 21.64
N ILE A 299 -3.34 -2.56 21.22
CA ILE A 299 -2.62 -2.55 19.93
C ILE A 299 -1.52 -3.60 19.93
N MET A 300 -0.75 -3.73 21.01
CA MET A 300 0.29 -4.76 21.13
C MET A 300 -0.27 -6.17 21.00
N ASP A 301 -1.36 -6.48 21.71
CA ASP A 301 -1.99 -7.80 21.68
C ASP A 301 -2.54 -8.12 20.29
N ARG A 302 -3.23 -7.16 19.67
CA ARG A 302 -3.79 -7.29 18.32
C ARG A 302 -2.70 -7.49 17.27
N LEU A 303 -1.62 -6.71 17.33
CA LEU A 303 -0.47 -6.86 16.45
C LEU A 303 0.19 -8.23 16.62
N ASN A 304 0.47 -8.66 17.85
CA ASN A 304 1.06 -9.98 18.12
C ASN A 304 0.19 -11.12 17.59
N ASN A 305 -1.13 -11.02 17.79
CA ASN A 305 -2.08 -12.01 17.28
C ASN A 305 -2.09 -12.06 15.76
N LEU A 306 -2.17 -10.90 15.10
CA LEU A 306 -2.16 -10.79 13.64
C LEU A 306 -0.87 -11.41 13.06
N LEU A 307 0.28 -11.01 13.60
CA LEU A 307 1.58 -11.46 13.10
C LEU A 307 1.81 -12.95 13.33
N GLY A 308 1.36 -13.49 14.47
CA GLY A 308 1.47 -14.92 14.77
C GLY A 308 0.67 -15.81 13.81
N GLN A 309 -0.41 -15.29 13.22
CA GLN A 309 -1.31 -16.06 12.35
C GLN A 309 -0.95 -16.00 10.87
N THR A 310 -0.28 -14.94 10.44
CA THR A 310 -0.21 -14.55 9.02
C THR A 310 1.22 -14.52 8.46
N ARG A 311 2.22 -14.87 9.27
CA ARG A 311 3.65 -14.79 8.91
C ARG A 311 3.99 -15.71 7.74
N VAL A 312 4.77 -15.18 6.80
CA VAL A 312 5.38 -15.90 5.67
C VAL A 312 6.74 -16.48 6.07
#